data_AF-A0A3D5HZX4-F1
#
_entry.id   AF-A0A3D5HZX4-F1
#
_cell.length_a   1.000
_cell.length_b   1.000
_cell.length_c   1.000
_cell.angle_alpha   90.00
_cell.angle_beta   90.00
_cell.angle_gamma   90.00
#
_symmetry.space_group_name_H-M   'P 1'
#
loop_
_entity.id
_entity.type
_entity.pdbx_description
1 polymer ?
#
loop_
_entity_poly.entity_id
_entity_poly.type
_entity_poly.pdbx_seq_one_letter_code
_entity_poly.pdbx_strand_id
1 'polypeptide(L)'
;MALVNGNYLKLKAGYLFPEIGRRVKAFSEANPDAALIRLGIGDVTEPLPQACRDAMKNAIDEMGTREGFHGYGPEQGYAWLREAIAKHDFQSRGCDISAEEIFVSDGSKCDSSNILDIL
;
A
#
# COMPACT_ATOMS: atom_id res chain seq x y z
N MET A 1 14.87 -1.06 33.76
CA MET A 1 13.62 -1.14 32.96
C MET A 1 13.81 -0.33 31.71
N ALA A 2 13.31 -0.80 30.56
CA ALA A 2 13.34 -0.03 29.31
C ALA A 2 12.39 1.17 29.41
N LEU A 3 12.85 2.35 28.95
CA LEU A 3 12.02 3.56 28.88
C LEU A 3 11.11 3.48 27.66
N VAL A 4 9.81 3.69 27.85
CA VAL A 4 8.82 3.70 26.76
C VAL A 4 8.81 5.05 26.03
N ASN A 5 8.46 5.04 24.74
CA ASN A 5 8.29 6.27 23.95
C ASN A 5 7.04 7.03 24.40
N GLY A 6 7.22 8.09 25.18
CA GLY A 6 6.14 8.91 25.74
C GLY A 6 5.29 9.66 24.69
N ASN A 7 5.73 9.74 23.42
CA ASN A 7 4.92 10.37 22.37
C ASN A 7 3.63 9.60 22.08
N TYR A 8 3.60 8.28 22.27
CA TYR A 8 2.39 7.47 22.12
C TYR A 8 1.27 7.90 23.09
N LEU A 9 1.62 8.42 24.27
CA LEU A 9 0.65 8.91 25.26
C LEU A 9 0.00 10.24 24.87
N LYS A 10 0.57 10.96 23.89
CA LYS A 10 0.00 12.22 23.38
C LYS A 10 -1.14 11.99 22.38
N LEU A 11 -1.27 10.78 21.82
CA LEU A 11 -2.32 10.44 20.87
C LEU A 11 -3.69 10.39 21.57
N LYS A 12 -4.58 11.32 21.22
CA LYS A 12 -5.87 11.53 21.92
C LYS A 12 -6.90 10.41 21.70
N ALA A 13 -6.78 9.66 20.62
CA ALA A 13 -7.72 8.62 20.24
C ALA A 13 -7.01 7.49 19.49
N GLY A 14 -7.65 6.32 19.50
CA GLY A 14 -7.26 5.23 18.59
C GLY A 14 -7.51 5.59 17.13
N TYR A 15 -6.90 4.81 16.23
CA TYR A 15 -7.10 4.95 14.80
C TYR A 15 -8.60 4.88 14.44
N LEU A 16 -9.07 5.77 13.55
CA LEU A 16 -10.49 5.97 13.26
C LEU A 16 -11.20 4.68 12.80
N PHE A 17 -10.56 3.91 11.93
CA PHE A 17 -11.19 2.75 11.29
C PHE A 17 -11.46 1.58 12.23
N PRO A 18 -10.58 1.23 13.20
CA PRO A 18 -10.91 0.30 14.27
C PRO A 18 -12.17 0.68 15.06
N GLU A 19 -12.37 1.96 15.36
CA GLU A 19 -13.56 2.42 16.07
C GLU A 19 -14.83 2.28 15.21
N ILE A 20 -14.76 2.59 13.91
CA ILE A 20 -15.85 2.32 12.96
C ILE A 20 -16.16 0.81 12.95
N GLY A 21 -15.14 -0.04 12.82
CA GLY A 21 -15.31 -1.50 12.82
C GLY A 21 -15.98 -2.02 14.09
N ARG A 22 -15.60 -1.50 15.26
CA ARG A 22 -16.22 -1.84 16.54
C ARG A 22 -17.71 -1.52 16.57
N ARG A 23 -18.10 -0.32 16.10
CA ARG A 23 -19.51 0.11 16.07
C ARG A 23 -20.33 -0.67 15.05
N VAL A 24 -19.78 -0.90 13.86
CA VAL A 24 -20.42 -1.71 12.82
C VAL A 24 -20.69 -3.11 13.33
N LYS A 25 -19.70 -3.74 14.01
CA LYS A 25 -19.86 -5.07 14.60
C LYS A 25 -20.98 -5.11 15.65
N ALA A 26 -20.96 -4.19 16.61
CA ALA A 26 -21.99 -4.12 17.65
C ALA A 26 -23.40 -3.90 17.06
N PHE A 27 -23.51 -3.05 16.02
CA PHE A 27 -24.78 -2.84 15.32
C PHE A 27 -25.25 -4.11 14.59
N SER A 28 -24.37 -4.80 13.87
CA SER A 28 -24.70 -6.03 13.15
C SER A 28 -25.12 -7.16 14.10
N GLU A 29 -24.48 -7.29 15.26
CA GLU A 29 -24.86 -8.28 16.28
C GLU A 29 -26.24 -7.99 16.90
N ALA A 30 -26.55 -6.70 17.12
CA ALA A 30 -27.84 -6.28 17.66
C ALA A 30 -28.99 -6.30 16.63
N ASN A 31 -28.67 -6.30 15.33
CA ASN A 31 -29.64 -6.21 14.23
C ASN A 31 -29.34 -7.26 13.15
N PRO A 32 -29.53 -8.56 13.43
CA PRO A 32 -29.14 -9.64 12.51
C PRO A 32 -29.90 -9.61 11.17
N ASP A 33 -31.12 -9.08 11.15
CA ASP A 33 -31.95 -8.98 9.92
C ASP A 33 -31.67 -7.71 9.10
N ALA A 34 -30.82 -6.81 9.58
CA ALA A 34 -30.51 -5.58 8.87
C ALA A 34 -29.56 -5.84 7.70
N ALA A 35 -30.01 -5.53 6.48
CA ALA A 35 -29.18 -5.57 5.27
C ALA A 35 -28.20 -4.38 5.23
N LEU A 36 -27.12 -4.46 6.02
CA LEU A 36 -26.14 -3.39 6.16
C LEU A 36 -25.31 -3.22 4.88
N ILE A 37 -25.35 -2.01 4.29
CA ILE A 37 -24.49 -1.61 3.17
C ILE A 37 -23.29 -0.83 3.73
N ARG A 38 -22.07 -1.28 3.45
CA ARG A 38 -20.84 -0.67 3.97
C ARG A 38 -20.23 0.29 2.95
N LEU A 39 -20.44 1.60 3.15
CA LEU A 39 -19.90 2.69 2.31
C LEU A 39 -18.81 3.51 3.04
N GLY A 40 -18.14 2.90 4.02
CA GLY A 40 -17.06 3.52 4.81
C GLY A 40 -15.70 3.37 4.14
N ILE A 41 -14.69 2.90 4.89
CA ILE A 41 -13.39 2.53 4.28
C ILE A 41 -13.57 1.48 3.18
N GLY A 42 -14.54 0.57 3.38
CA GLY A 42 -14.86 -0.50 2.45
C GLY A 42 -13.69 -1.47 2.25
N ASP A 43 -13.96 -2.52 1.49
CA ASP A 43 -12.93 -3.26 0.77
C ASP A 43 -13.26 -3.10 -0.72
N VAL A 44 -12.27 -3.26 -1.60
CA VAL A 44 -12.52 -3.22 -3.04
C VAL A 44 -13.45 -4.37 -3.45
N THR A 45 -14.32 -4.13 -4.43
CA THR A 45 -15.33 -5.11 -4.85
C THR A 45 -14.96 -5.85 -6.14
N GLU A 46 -14.00 -5.33 -6.90
CA GLU A 46 -13.63 -5.86 -8.21
C GLU A 46 -12.35 -6.70 -8.14
N PRO A 47 -12.24 -7.77 -8.97
CA PRO A 47 -11.05 -8.58 -9.03
C PRO A 47 -9.87 -7.83 -9.66
N LEU A 48 -8.65 -8.32 -9.40
CA LEU A 48 -7.46 -7.82 -10.08
C LEU A 48 -7.58 -7.96 -11.61
N PRO A 49 -7.16 -6.94 -12.39
CA PRO A 49 -7.16 -7.02 -13.85
C PRO A 49 -6.35 -8.22 -14.37
N GLN A 50 -6.78 -8.79 -15.49
CA GLN A 50 -6.16 -9.97 -16.09
C GLN A 50 -4.65 -9.75 -16.36
N ALA A 51 -4.27 -8.57 -16.87
CA ALA A 51 -2.87 -8.23 -17.12
C ALA A 51 -1.99 -8.29 -15.86
N CYS A 52 -2.49 -7.77 -14.72
CA CYS A 52 -1.77 -7.84 -13.44
C CYS A 52 -1.61 -9.29 -12.98
N ARG A 53 -2.68 -10.08 -13.09
CA ARG A 53 -2.67 -11.50 -12.68
C ARG A 53 -1.67 -12.32 -13.50
N ASP A 54 -1.62 -12.13 -14.81
CA ASP A 54 -0.73 -12.90 -15.67
C ASP A 54 0.73 -12.51 -15.43
N ALA A 55 1.02 -11.21 -15.27
CA ALA A 55 2.36 -10.75 -14.91
C ALA A 55 2.83 -11.31 -13.56
N MET A 56 1.96 -11.31 -12.55
CA MET A 56 2.28 -11.87 -11.22
C MET A 56 2.55 -13.38 -11.27
N LYS A 57 1.77 -14.15 -12.04
CA LYS A 57 2.02 -15.59 -12.22
C LYS A 57 3.37 -15.84 -12.88
N ASN A 58 3.65 -15.13 -13.96
CA ASN A 58 4.92 -15.27 -14.67
C ASN A 58 6.11 -14.94 -13.75
N ALA A 59 6.01 -13.89 -12.93
CA ALA A 59 7.05 -13.54 -11.96
C ALA A 59 7.25 -14.63 -10.89
N ILE A 60 6.17 -15.28 -10.45
CA ILE A 60 6.25 -16.41 -9.51
C ILE A 60 6.93 -17.62 -10.16
N ASP A 61 6.56 -17.94 -11.40
CA ASP A 61 7.15 -19.07 -12.13
C ASP A 61 8.64 -18.83 -12.41
N GLU A 62 9.02 -17.60 -12.77
CA GLU A 62 10.41 -17.19 -12.99
C GLU A 62 11.27 -17.39 -11.73
N MET A 63 10.77 -16.93 -10.57
CA MET A 63 11.40 -17.11 -9.27
C MET A 63 11.57 -18.58 -8.85
N GLY A 64 10.86 -19.51 -9.50
CA GLY A 64 10.98 -20.96 -9.29
C GLY A 64 12.17 -21.61 -10.00
N THR A 65 12.89 -20.88 -10.84
CA THR A 65 14.04 -21.39 -11.62
C THR A 65 15.37 -20.89 -11.05
N ARG A 66 16.49 -21.59 -11.34
CA ARG A 66 17.81 -21.12 -10.90
C ARG A 66 18.23 -19.85 -11.63
N GLU A 67 17.83 -19.72 -12.88
CA GLU A 67 18.18 -18.64 -13.78
C GLU A 67 17.36 -17.37 -13.50
N GLY A 68 16.09 -17.51 -13.14
CA GLY A 68 15.16 -16.41 -12.87
C GLY A 68 15.04 -16.02 -11.40
N PHE A 69 15.73 -16.71 -10.49
CA PHE A 69 15.69 -16.35 -9.08
C PHE A 69 16.41 -15.02 -8.80
N HIS A 70 15.71 -14.11 -8.12
CA HIS A 70 16.25 -12.85 -7.62
C HIS A 70 16.21 -12.80 -6.09
N GLY A 71 17.32 -12.39 -5.47
CA GLY A 71 17.41 -12.16 -4.02
C GLY A 71 16.82 -10.80 -3.63
N TYR A 72 17.53 -10.07 -2.76
CA TYR A 72 17.15 -8.67 -2.50
C TYR A 72 17.19 -7.86 -3.79
N GLY A 73 16.09 -7.16 -4.07
CA GLY A 73 16.01 -6.17 -5.13
C GLY A 73 16.66 -4.84 -4.71
N PRO A 74 16.82 -3.90 -5.66
CA PRO A 74 17.27 -2.54 -5.35
C PRO A 74 16.26 -1.82 -4.45
N GLU A 75 16.74 -1.12 -3.42
CA GLU A 75 15.90 -0.50 -2.38
C GLU A 75 15.02 0.63 -2.92
N GLN A 76 15.43 1.28 -4.02
CA GLN A 76 14.64 2.30 -4.70
C GLN A 76 13.57 1.71 -5.65
N GLY A 77 13.62 0.40 -5.89
CA GLY A 77 12.81 -0.28 -6.89
C GLY A 77 13.55 -0.57 -8.20
N TYR A 78 13.08 -1.59 -8.91
CA TYR A 78 13.69 -2.02 -10.18
C TYR A 78 13.60 -0.91 -11.23
N ALA A 79 14.69 -0.74 -12.00
CA ALA A 79 14.82 0.31 -13.02
C ALA A 79 13.65 0.29 -14.02
N TRP A 80 13.27 -0.90 -14.52
CA TRP A 80 12.17 -1.04 -15.47
C TRP A 80 10.84 -0.47 -14.96
N LEU A 81 10.59 -0.54 -13.65
CA LEU A 81 9.37 0.00 -13.04
C LEU A 81 9.48 1.51 -12.86
N ARG A 82 10.62 1.99 -12.35
CA ARG A 82 10.87 3.43 -12.18
C ARG A 82 10.81 4.17 -13.51
N GLU A 83 11.42 3.63 -14.56
CA GLU A 83 11.37 4.18 -15.92
C GLU A 83 9.94 4.20 -16.48
N ALA A 84 9.17 3.14 -16.25
CA ALA A 84 7.77 3.09 -16.69
C ALA A 84 6.93 4.18 -16.00
N ILE A 85 7.08 4.37 -14.69
CA ILE A 85 6.39 5.42 -13.94
C ILE A 85 6.82 6.81 -14.44
N ALA A 86 8.13 7.08 -14.53
CA ALA A 86 8.65 8.36 -15.03
C ALA A 86 8.06 8.72 -16.40
N LYS A 87 8.08 7.76 -17.33
CA LYS A 87 7.58 7.95 -18.69
C LYS A 87 6.06 8.16 -18.73
N HIS A 88 5.31 7.26 -18.10
CA HIS A 88 3.85 7.18 -18.30
C HIS A 88 3.05 8.10 -17.38
N ASP A 89 3.54 8.38 -16.18
CA ASP A 89 2.81 9.19 -15.20
C ASP A 89 3.27 10.65 -15.15
N PHE A 90 4.54 10.93 -15.50
CA PHE A 90 5.11 12.28 -15.42
C PHE A 90 5.46 12.87 -16.79
N GLN A 91 6.40 12.27 -17.53
CA GLN A 91 6.92 12.83 -18.78
C GLN A 91 5.86 12.91 -19.88
N SER A 92 4.97 11.91 -19.96
CA SER A 92 3.80 11.92 -20.87
C SER A 92 2.86 13.12 -20.63
N ARG A 93 2.92 13.71 -19.42
CA ARG A 93 2.12 14.85 -18.98
C ARG A 93 2.91 16.16 -18.97
N GLY A 94 4.14 16.14 -19.51
CA GLY A 94 5.01 17.32 -19.59
C GLY A 94 5.79 17.63 -18.31
N CYS A 95 5.84 16.72 -17.34
CA CYS A 95 6.65 16.87 -16.13
C CYS A 95 8.04 16.24 -16.33
N ASP A 96 9.10 17.01 -16.11
CA ASP A 96 10.49 16.53 -16.18
C ASP A 96 10.90 15.81 -14.89
N ILE A 97 10.33 14.62 -14.69
CA ILE A 97 10.69 13.71 -13.60
C ILE A 97 11.46 12.54 -14.18
N SER A 98 12.65 12.32 -13.66
CA SER A 98 13.54 11.21 -14.02
C SER A 98 13.24 9.95 -13.19
N ALA A 99 13.69 8.80 -13.66
CA ALA A 99 13.56 7.54 -12.93
C ALA A 99 14.34 7.54 -11.60
N GLU A 100 15.35 8.41 -11.44
CA GLU A 100 16.17 8.53 -10.23
C GLU A 100 15.46 9.30 -9.11
N GLU A 101 14.38 10.01 -9.44
CA GLU A 101 13.53 10.72 -8.47
C GLU A 101 12.36 9.84 -7.97
N ILE A 102 12.28 8.59 -8.45
CA ILE A 102 11.18 7.67 -8.15
C ILE A 102 11.66 6.58 -7.20
N PHE A 103 11.00 6.50 -6.04
CA PHE A 103 11.25 5.51 -5.01
C PHE A 103 10.01 4.62 -4.88
N VAL A 104 10.14 3.34 -5.21
CA VAL A 104 9.05 2.36 -5.13
C VAL A 104 8.99 1.80 -3.71
N SER A 105 7.82 1.87 -3.08
CA SER A 105 7.57 1.37 -1.73
C SER A 105 6.45 0.32 -1.70
N ASP A 106 6.15 -0.18 -0.51
CA ASP A 106 5.01 -1.07 -0.24
C ASP A 106 3.67 -0.33 -0.11
N GLY A 107 3.70 1.02 -0.10
CA GLY A 107 2.50 1.85 -0.18
C GLY A 107 2.61 3.20 0.50
N SER A 108 1.78 4.14 0.05
CA SER A 108 1.84 5.55 0.48
C SER A 108 1.62 5.77 1.98
N LYS A 109 0.95 4.85 2.69
CA LYS A 109 0.80 4.93 4.15
C LYS A 109 2.15 4.77 4.86
N CYS A 110 2.98 3.85 4.40
CA CYS A 110 4.32 3.64 4.95
C CYS A 110 5.18 4.88 4.66
N ASP A 111 5.20 5.35 3.40
CA ASP A 111 6.00 6.52 3.01
C ASP A 111 5.65 7.77 3.79
N SER A 112 4.36 8.11 3.85
CA SER A 112 3.86 9.28 4.59
C SER A 112 4.13 9.19 6.09
N SER A 113 4.18 7.99 6.66
CA SER A 113 4.49 7.78 8.08
C SER A 113 5.99 7.83 8.36
N ASN A 114 6.84 7.53 7.38
CA ASN A 114 8.28 7.38 7.57
C ASN A 114 9.08 8.62 7.16
N ILE A 115 8.54 9.47 6.27
CA ILE A 115 9.23 10.70 5.85
C ILE A 115 9.30 11.75 6.97
N LEU A 116 8.22 11.90 7.75
CA LEU A 116 7.99 12.78 8.90
C LEU A 116 8.25 14.29 8.71
N ASP A 117 9.39 14.68 8.13
CA ASP A 117 9.78 16.05 7.84
C ASP A 117 10.70 16.09 6.61
N ILE A 118 10.60 17.13 5.79
CA ILE A 118 11.52 17.40 4.68
C ILE A 118 12.12 18.78 4.97
N LEU A 119 13.41 18.79 5.32
CA LEU A 119 14.17 20.00 5.65
C LEU A 119 14.44 20.87 4.42
#